data_AF-A0A328S462-F1
#
_entry.id   AF-A0A328S462-F1
#
_cell.length_a   1.000
_cell.length_b   1.000
_cell.length_c   1.000
_cell.angle_alpha   90.00
_cell.angle_beta   90.00
_cell.angle_gamma   90.00
#
_symmetry.space_group_name_H-M   'P 1'
#
loop_
_entity.id
_entity.type
_entity.pdbx_description
1 polymer ?
#
loop_
_entity_poly.entity_id
_entity_poly.type
_entity_poly.pdbx_seq_one_letter_code
_entity_poly.pdbx_strand_id
1 'polypeptide(L)' 'YGKPRQRACLDFECANGGKKSTNEIVGKCPDCGEDLIKRMGRFGEFIGCTGFPKCRFTSSIADYEASQKKESN' A
#
# COMPACT_ATOMS: atom_id res chain seq x y z
N TYR A 1 -47.18 11.76 10.56
CA TYR A 1 -46.39 10.97 9.58
C TYR A 1 -45.10 11.70 9.28
N GLY A 2 -43.98 11.23 9.83
CA GLY A 2 -42.64 11.77 9.58
C GLY A 2 -41.65 10.62 9.68
N LYS A 3 -40.81 10.45 8.67
CA LYS A 3 -39.83 9.35 8.65
C LYS A 3 -38.91 9.48 9.87
N PRO A 4 -38.67 8.40 10.63
CA PRO A 4 -37.78 8.48 11.78
C PRO A 4 -36.38 8.87 11.29
N ARG A 5 -35.77 9.86 11.96
CA ARG A 5 -34.40 10.26 11.68
C ARG A 5 -33.51 9.05 11.91
N GLN A 6 -32.75 8.71 10.88
CA GLN A 6 -31.87 7.55 10.82
C GLN A 6 -31.09 7.45 12.13
N ARG A 7 -31.28 6.37 12.90
CA ARG A 7 -30.38 6.02 14.00
C ARG A 7 -28.99 5.94 13.37
N ALA A 8 -28.08 6.80 13.82
CA ALA A 8 -26.68 6.65 13.47
C ALA A 8 -26.26 5.23 13.85
N CYS A 9 -25.68 4.49 12.90
CA CYS A 9 -25.11 3.18 13.19
C CYS A 9 -24.08 3.35 14.31
N LEU A 10 -24.32 2.71 15.46
CA LEU A 10 -23.38 2.66 16.59
C LEU A 10 -22.29 1.59 16.38
N ASP A 11 -22.22 1.01 15.17
CA ASP A 11 -21.16 0.09 14.80
C ASP A 11 -19.87 0.87 14.53
N PHE A 12 -18.92 0.73 15.45
CA PHE A 12 -17.60 1.37 15.44
C PHE A 12 -16.77 1.04 14.18
N GLU A 13 -17.19 0.03 13.42
CA GLU A 13 -16.60 -0.38 12.15
C GLU A 13 -16.93 0.56 10.98
N CYS A 14 -17.95 1.42 11.10
CA CYS A 14 -18.25 2.41 10.07
C CYS A 14 -17.30 3.63 10.09
N ALA A 15 -16.52 3.81 11.17
CA ALA A 15 -15.63 4.97 11.34
C ALA A 15 -14.24 4.78 10.73
N ASN A 16 -13.75 3.55 10.65
CA ASN A 16 -12.38 3.26 10.22
C ASN A 16 -12.40 2.52 8.90
N GLY A 17 -12.64 3.24 7.80
CA GLY A 17 -12.49 2.73 6.43
C GLY A 17 -11.13 2.07 6.27
N GLY A 18 -11.10 0.74 6.43
CA GLY A 18 -9.90 -0.03 6.77
C GLY A 18 -8.85 -0.01 5.67
N LYS A 19 -7.85 0.87 5.81
CA LYS A 19 -6.63 0.82 5.01
C LYS A 19 -5.51 0.29 5.90
N LYS A 20 -5.25 -1.02 5.82
CA LYS A 20 -4.11 -1.63 6.52
C LYS A 20 -2.84 -1.32 5.73
N SER A 21 -1.94 -0.53 6.29
CA SER A 21 -0.62 -0.26 5.71
C SER A 21 0.32 -1.43 6.01
N THR A 22 0.19 -2.53 5.28
CA THR A 22 1.16 -3.63 5.35
C THR A 22 2.38 -3.29 4.50
N ASN A 23 3.56 -3.23 5.13
CA ASN A 23 4.84 -3.08 4.42
C ASN A 23 5.21 -4.45 3.82
N GLU A 24 4.66 -4.76 2.65
CA GLU A 24 4.97 -6.00 1.95
C GLU A 24 6.29 -5.86 1.20
N ILE A 25 7.23 -6.76 1.44
CA ILE A 25 8.52 -6.81 0.74
C ILE A 25 8.28 -7.40 -0.64
N VAL A 26 8.58 -6.62 -1.67
CA VAL A 26 8.34 -6.98 -3.07
C VAL A 26 9.60 -7.50 -3.75
N GLY A 27 10.78 -7.14 -3.24
CA GLY A 27 12.08 -7.62 -3.73
C GLY A 27 13.25 -6.81 -3.19
N LYS A 28 14.41 -6.86 -3.86
CA LYS A 28 15.63 -6.14 -3.46
C LYS A 28 16.01 -5.06 -4.46
N CYS A 29 16.51 -3.95 -3.94
CA CYS A 29 16.99 -2.83 -4.74
C CYS A 29 18.35 -3.17 -5.38
N PRO A 30 18.55 -2.95 -6.68
CA PRO A 30 19.84 -3.22 -7.34
C PRO A 30 20.96 -2.25 -6.90
N ASP A 31 20.61 -1.03 -6.50
CA ASP A 31 21.59 0.01 -6.13
C ASP A 31 22.14 -0.14 -4.70
N CYS A 32 21.34 -0.66 -3.77
CA CYS A 32 21.74 -0.76 -2.36
C CYS A 32 21.62 -2.17 -1.77
N GLY A 33 20.97 -3.12 -2.47
CA GLY A 33 20.70 -4.46 -1.96
C GLY A 33 19.65 -4.53 -0.85
N GLU A 34 19.09 -3.38 -0.45
CA GLU A 34 18.05 -3.29 0.57
C GLU A 34 16.68 -3.71 0.04
N ASP A 35 15.76 -3.95 0.96
CA ASP A 35 14.44 -4.45 0.60
C ASP A 35 13.56 -3.32 0.05
N LEU A 36 12.91 -3.60 -1.07
CA LEU A 36 11.86 -2.80 -1.68
C LEU A 36 10.52 -3.20 -1.06
N ILE A 37 9.77 -2.22 -0.59
CA ILE A 37 8.51 -2.45 0.10
C ILE A 37 7.37 -1.67 -0.55
N LYS A 38 6.19 -2.29 -0.60
CA LYS A 38 4.93 -1.61 -0.94
C LYS A 38 4.52 -0.71 0.22
N ARG A 39 4.30 0.57 -0.10
CA ARG A 39 3.86 1.62 0.83
C ARG A 39 2.59 2.25 0.27
N MET A 40 1.62 2.51 1.15
CA MET A 40 0.40 3.23 0.77
C MET A 40 0.60 4.72 1.00
N GLY A 41 0.58 5.51 -0.07
CA GLY A 41 0.62 6.97 -0.04
C GLY A 41 -0.77 7.59 -0.18
N ARG A 42 -0.82 8.92 -0.17
CA ARG A 42 -2.07 9.68 -0.40
C ARG A 42 -2.71 9.38 -1.76
N PHE A 43 -1.89 9.14 -2.77
CA PHE A 43 -2.32 8.99 -4.17
C PHE A 43 -2.49 7.52 -4.60
N GLY A 44 -2.19 6.58 -3.72
CA GLY A 44 -2.18 5.16 -4.04
C GLY A 44 -0.96 4.46 -3.45
N GLU A 45 -0.85 3.18 -3.74
CA GLU A 45 0.26 2.35 -3.32
C GLU A 45 1.45 2.53 -4.28
N PHE A 46 2.67 2.51 -3.73
CA PHE A 46 3.92 2.66 -4.47
C PHE A 46 5.01 1.82 -3.84
N ILE A 47 6.07 1.54 -4.59
CA ILE A 47 7.20 0.76 -4.10
C ILE A 47 8.33 1.71 -3.76
N GLY A 48 8.78 1.63 -2.51
CA GLY A 48 9.88 2.43 -1.99
C GLY A 48 10.97 1.55 -1.40
N CYS A 49 12.21 1.98 -1.57
CA CYS A 49 13.34 1.37 -0.89
C CYS A 49 13.33 1.69 0.62
N THR A 50 13.69 0.71 1.45
CA THR A 50 13.88 0.88 2.90
C THR A 50 15.07 1.77 3.25
N GLY A 51 16.07 1.86 2.35
CA GLY A 51 17.33 2.57 2.57
C GLY A 51 17.32 4.08 2.41
N PHE A 52 16.17 4.74 2.43
CA PHE A 52 16.12 6.21 2.40
C PHE A 52 16.78 6.79 3.68
N PRO A 53 17.72 7.77 3.62
CA PRO A 53 18.03 8.68 2.52
C PRO A 53 19.17 8.24 1.58
N LYS A 54 19.83 7.11 1.85
CA LYS A 54 20.97 6.61 1.05
C LYS A 54 20.54 6.10 -0.32
N CYS A 55 19.35 5.50 -0.39
CA CYS A 55 18.73 5.06 -1.63
C CYS A 55 17.37 5.75 -1.80
N ARG A 56 17.17 6.45 -2.92
CA ARG A 56 15.92 7.13 -3.29
C ARG A 56 15.14 6.39 -4.36
N PHE A 57 15.36 5.09 -4.49
CA PHE A 57 14.67 4.28 -5.47
C PHE A 57 13.18 4.20 -5.16
N THR A 58 12.37 4.62 -6.12
CA THR A 58 10.91 4.55 -6.08
C THR A 58 10.40 4.07 -7.41
N SER A 59 9.46 3.12 -7.38
CA SER A 59 8.80 2.61 -8.59
C SER A 59 7.30 2.57 -8.40
N SER A 60 6.57 2.68 -9.52
CA SER A 60 5.14 2.45 -9.51
C SER A 60 4.86 0.96 -9.37
N ILE A 61 3.69 0.61 -8.84
CA ILE A 61 3.28 -0.79 -8.70
C ILE A 61 3.04 -1.42 -10.06
N ALA A 62 2.52 -0.67 -11.04
CA ALA A 62 2.27 -1.18 -12.38
C ALA A 62 3.55 -1.71 -13.03
N ASP A 63 4.64 -0.95 -12.93
CA ASP A 63 5.93 -1.32 -13.52
C ASP A 63 6.57 -2.52 -12.81
N TYR A 64 6.35 -2.65 -11.51
CA TYR A 64 6.95 -3.71 -10.68
C TYR A 64 6.13 -5.01 -10.66
N GLU A 65 4.81 -4.95 -10.73
CA GLU A 65 3.98 -6.15 -10.85
C GLU A 65 4.16 -6.83 -12.21
N ALA A 66 4.44 -6.04 -13.26
CA ALA A 66 4.80 -6.57 -14.58
C ALA A 66 6.06 -7.45 -14.54
N SER A 67 7.03 -7.14 -13.66
CA SER A 67 8.21 -7.99 -13.45
C SER A 67 7.94 -9.19 -12.54
N GLN A 68 7.01 -9.09 -11.58
CA GLN A 68 6.71 -10.17 -10.61
C GLN A 68 5.82 -11.29 -11.15
N LYS A 69 5.02 -11.07 -12.21
CA LYS A 69 4.09 -12.09 -12.76
C LYS A 69 4.74 -13.22 -13.56
N LYS A 70 6.08 -13.30 -13.63
CA LYS A 70 6.77 -14.39 -14.34
C LYS A 70 6.94 -15.67 -13.51
N GLU A 71 6.54 -15.66 -12.24
CA GLU A 71 6.80 -16.77 -11.31
C GLU A 71 5.54 -17.20 -10.55
N SER A 72 4.44 -17.31 -11.27
CA SER A 72 3.28 -18.10 -10.86
C SER A 72 2.84 -18.86 -12.09
N ASN A 73 3.48 -20.04 -12.25
CA ASN A 73 3.16 -21.11 -13.19
C ASN A 73 1.66 -21.40 -13.24
#